data_AF-A0A4R1N3L1-F1
#
_entry.id   AF-A0A4R1N3L1-F1
#
_cell.length_a   1.000
_cell.length_b   1.000
_cell.length_c   1.000
_cell.angle_alpha   90.00
_cell.angle_beta   90.00
_cell.angle_gamma   90.00
#
_symmetry.space_group_name_H-M   'P 1'
#
loop_
_entity.id
_entity.type
_entity.pdbx_description
1 polymer ?
#
loop_
_entity_poly.entity_id
_entity_poly.type
_entity_poly.pdbx_seq_one_letter_code
_entity_poly.pdbx_strand_id
1 'polypeptide(L)'
;MEAYSIFDVIGPIMIGPSSSHTAGAAKIAYIAHQKLGEDVKKAVFLLHGSFAKTYKGHGTDKALVGGILGISHEDVLLKEALTIAKKKNVSIEFKEVDFGNVHPNTVQIILTSIKGKVISIMGSSIGAGKIEILSKEAIH
;
A
#
# COMPACT_ATOMS: atom_id res chain seq x y z
N MET A 1 16.76 -26.66 1.95
CA MET A 1 15.49 -26.86 2.65
C MET A 1 14.94 -25.47 2.93
N GLU A 2 14.10 -24.99 2.02
CA GLU A 2 13.55 -23.63 2.09
C GLU A 2 12.53 -23.56 3.21
N ALA A 3 12.78 -22.69 4.19
CA ALA A 3 11.85 -22.42 5.27
C ALA A 3 10.77 -21.48 4.72
N TYR A 4 9.65 -22.05 4.24
CA TYR A 4 8.43 -21.30 4.02
C TYR A 4 7.89 -20.87 5.39
N SER A 5 8.05 -19.58 5.71
CA SER A 5 7.50 -18.97 6.91
C SER A 5 5.99 -18.74 6.73
N ILE A 6 5.21 -19.45 7.54
CA ILE A 6 3.74 -19.57 7.47
C ILE A 6 2.96 -18.46 8.20
N PHE A 7 3.43 -17.21 8.23
CA PHE A 7 2.79 -16.19 9.07
C PHE A 7 1.84 -15.23 8.32
N ASP A 8 0.57 -15.35 8.72
CA ASP A 8 -0.51 -14.35 8.74
C ASP A 8 -1.18 -13.91 7.43
N VAL A 9 -2.06 -14.78 6.92
CA VAL A 9 -3.21 -14.39 6.11
C VAL A 9 -4.22 -13.68 7.02
N ILE A 10 -4.06 -12.38 7.23
CA ILE A 10 -5.08 -11.52 7.85
C ILE A 10 -5.80 -10.76 6.74
N GLY A 11 -7.02 -11.19 6.43
CA GLY A 11 -7.96 -10.39 5.65
C GLY A 11 -9.32 -11.08 5.56
N PRO A 12 -10.44 -10.41 5.91
CA PRO A 12 -11.76 -10.96 5.68
C PRO A 12 -11.98 -11.20 4.18
N ILE A 13 -12.57 -12.36 3.86
CA ILE A 13 -13.02 -12.70 2.51
C ILE A 13 -14.23 -11.82 2.20
N MET A 14 -14.18 -11.05 1.10
CA MET A 14 -15.36 -10.38 0.61
C MET A 14 -15.36 -10.27 -0.92
N ILE A 15 -16.53 -10.55 -1.50
CA ILE A 15 -16.81 -10.61 -2.94
C ILE A 15 -17.41 -9.26 -3.34
N GLY A 16 -16.70 -8.52 -4.18
CA GLY A 16 -17.17 -7.31 -4.86
C GLY A 16 -16.33 -7.03 -6.10
N PRO A 17 -16.89 -6.42 -7.16
CA PRO A 17 -16.23 -6.28 -8.47
C PRO A 17 -15.07 -5.27 -8.52
N SER A 18 -14.68 -4.67 -7.38
CA SER A 18 -13.54 -3.74 -7.32
C SER A 18 -12.20 -4.49 -7.19
N SER A 19 -11.33 -4.19 -8.15
CA SER A 19 -10.17 -4.99 -8.53
C SER A 19 -9.02 -4.95 -7.53
N SER A 20 -8.12 -5.93 -7.67
CA SER A 20 -6.81 -6.01 -7.01
C SER A 20 -6.03 -4.69 -6.94
N HIS A 21 -6.23 -3.81 -7.93
CA HIS A 21 -5.52 -2.55 -8.09
C HIS A 21 -5.97 -1.44 -7.15
N THR A 22 -7.20 -1.50 -6.64
CA THR A 22 -7.75 -0.47 -5.75
C THR A 22 -7.90 -1.03 -4.34
N ALA A 23 -8.72 -2.06 -4.17
CA ALA A 23 -9.02 -2.59 -2.84
C ALA A 23 -7.78 -3.19 -2.17
N GLY A 24 -7.01 -4.01 -2.89
CA GLY A 24 -5.80 -4.61 -2.35
C GLY A 24 -4.72 -3.58 -2.04
N ALA A 25 -4.50 -2.62 -2.95
CA ALA A 25 -3.55 -1.54 -2.74
C ALA A 25 -3.90 -0.68 -1.52
N ALA A 26 -5.17 -0.28 -1.37
CA ALA A 26 -5.64 0.46 -0.20
C ALA A 26 -5.46 -0.33 1.10
N LYS A 27 -5.75 -1.64 1.12
CA LYS A 27 -5.54 -2.49 2.30
C LYS A 27 -4.07 -2.58 2.72
N ILE A 28 -3.16 -2.79 1.76
CA ILE A 28 -1.70 -2.83 2.05
C ILE A 28 -1.25 -1.49 2.64
N ALA A 29 -1.65 -0.38 2.04
CA ALA A 29 -1.34 0.96 2.51
C ALA A 29 -1.94 1.28 3.89
N TYR A 30 -3.16 0.83 4.16
CA TYR A 30 -3.82 1.01 5.46
C TYR A 30 -3.11 0.23 6.58
N ILE A 31 -2.59 -0.96 6.29
CA ILE A 31 -1.74 -1.71 7.22
C ILE A 31 -0.45 -0.93 7.52
N ALA A 32 0.16 -0.29 6.52
CA ALA A 32 1.32 0.57 6.73
C ALA A 32 0.99 1.78 7.62
N HIS A 33 -0.15 2.43 7.40
CA HIS A 33 -0.63 3.51 8.27
C HIS A 33 -0.76 3.06 9.74
N GLN A 34 -1.46 1.95 9.98
CA GLN A 34 -1.64 1.40 11.33
C GLN A 34 -0.31 1.04 12.00
N LYS A 35 0.65 0.50 11.23
CA LYS A 35 1.99 0.16 11.76
C LYS A 35 2.82 1.40 12.09
N LEU A 36 2.66 2.48 11.31
CA LEU A 36 3.30 3.75 11.60
C LEU A 36 2.75 4.33 12.90
N GLY A 37 1.43 4.32 13.07
CA GLY A 37 0.72 4.78 14.27
C GLY A 37 0.83 6.30 14.51
N GLU A 38 1.25 7.04 13.49
CA GLU A 38 1.49 8.49 13.52
C GLU A 38 1.12 9.11 12.17
N ASP A 39 0.95 10.43 12.14
CA ASP A 39 0.70 11.14 10.89
C ASP A 39 1.90 11.04 9.93
N VAL A 40 1.60 10.77 8.66
CA VAL A 40 2.59 10.62 7.59
C VAL A 40 3.07 12.00 7.12
N LYS A 41 4.38 12.19 7.06
CA LYS A 41 5.05 13.36 6.45
C LYS A 41 5.48 13.08 5.02
N LYS A 42 5.99 11.88 4.76
CA LYS A 42 6.46 11.45 3.44
C LYS A 42 6.09 9.99 3.19
N ALA A 43 5.71 9.67 1.96
CA ALA A 43 5.52 8.31 1.48
C ALA A 43 6.22 8.11 0.13
N VAL A 44 6.93 6.98 0.03
CA VAL A 44 7.52 6.50 -1.22
C VAL A 44 6.89 5.15 -1.54
N PHE A 45 6.31 5.04 -2.72
CA PHE A 45 5.70 3.82 -3.24
C PHE A 45 6.59 3.24 -4.34
N LEU A 46 7.19 2.09 -4.08
CA LEU A 46 7.94 1.32 -5.06
C LEU A 46 7.00 0.26 -5.65
N LEU A 47 6.55 0.49 -6.87
CA LEU A 47 5.56 -0.30 -7.55
C LEU A 47 6.23 -1.33 -8.46
N HIS A 48 5.71 -2.55 -8.46
CA HIS A 48 6.19 -3.62 -9.32
C HIS A 48 5.14 -4.06 -10.33
N GLY A 49 5.58 -4.62 -11.45
CA GLY A 49 4.73 -5.31 -12.42
C GLY A 49 3.52 -4.48 -12.87
N SER A 50 2.33 -5.07 -12.74
CA SER A 50 1.05 -4.47 -13.15
C SER A 50 0.70 -3.21 -12.35
N PHE A 51 1.10 -3.13 -11.08
CA PHE A 51 0.96 -1.90 -10.30
C PHE A 51 1.78 -0.77 -10.92
N ALA A 52 3.06 -1.00 -11.22
CA ALA A 52 3.92 0.02 -11.82
C ALA A 52 3.36 0.56 -13.14
N LYS A 53 2.85 -0.36 -13.99
CA LYS A 53 2.37 -0.02 -15.33
C LYS A 53 1.04 0.73 -15.34
N THR A 54 0.18 0.48 -14.36
CA THR A 54 -1.22 0.89 -14.48
C THR A 54 -1.76 1.71 -13.30
N TYR A 55 -0.91 2.10 -12.34
CA TYR A 55 -1.34 2.71 -11.09
C TYR A 55 -2.20 3.97 -11.25
N LYS A 56 -1.95 4.81 -12.26
CA LYS A 56 -2.76 6.00 -12.56
C LYS A 56 -4.09 5.66 -13.24
N GLY A 57 -4.09 4.68 -14.14
CA GLY A 57 -5.26 4.31 -14.94
C GLY A 57 -6.34 3.56 -14.14
N HIS A 58 -5.95 2.84 -13.08
CA HIS A 58 -6.85 2.04 -12.24
C HIS A 58 -7.05 2.62 -10.83
N GLY A 59 -6.60 3.86 -10.58
CA GLY A 59 -6.77 4.52 -9.29
C GLY A 59 -5.96 3.90 -8.13
N THR A 60 -4.94 3.10 -8.44
CA THR A 60 -4.02 2.52 -7.44
C THR A 60 -3.25 3.62 -6.72
N ASP A 61 -2.89 4.70 -7.41
CA ASP A 61 -2.29 5.89 -6.80
C ASP A 61 -3.16 6.44 -5.66
N LYS A 62 -4.44 6.67 -5.92
CA LYS A 62 -5.42 7.17 -4.97
C LYS A 62 -5.66 6.15 -3.85
N ALA A 63 -5.72 4.86 -4.18
CA ALA A 63 -5.89 3.79 -3.20
C ALA A 63 -4.73 3.72 -2.21
N LEU A 64 -3.49 3.73 -2.71
CA LEU A 64 -2.28 3.73 -1.90
C LEU A 64 -2.21 4.98 -1.02
N VAL A 65 -2.44 6.15 -1.61
CA VAL A 65 -2.39 7.42 -0.86
C VAL A 65 -3.51 7.49 0.18
N GLY A 66 -4.71 6.99 -0.13
CA GLY A 66 -5.81 6.95 0.81
C GLY A 66 -5.50 6.03 1.98
N GLY A 67 -4.99 4.83 1.71
CA GLY A 67 -4.63 3.88 2.75
C GLY A 67 -3.60 4.43 3.74
N ILE A 68 -2.54 5.09 3.27
CA ILE A 68 -1.52 5.68 4.16
C ILE A 68 -2.06 6.85 5.00
N LEU A 69 -3.16 7.47 4.57
CA LEU A 69 -3.86 8.55 5.28
C LEU A 69 -4.91 8.01 6.27
N GLY A 70 -5.05 6.68 6.37
CA GLY A 70 -6.06 6.05 7.21
C GLY A 70 -7.47 6.02 6.58
N ILE A 71 -7.60 6.31 5.29
CA ILE A 71 -8.87 6.22 4.57
C ILE A 71 -9.10 4.75 4.19
N SER A 72 -10.26 4.20 4.60
CA SER A 72 -10.63 2.82 4.25
C SER A 72 -10.86 2.67 2.75
N HIS A 73 -10.59 1.49 2.22
CA HIS A 73 -10.84 1.13 0.82
C HIS A 73 -12.31 1.24 0.36
N GLU A 74 -13.26 1.26 1.30
CA GLU A 74 -14.70 1.42 1.04
C GLU A 74 -15.15 2.88 1.12
N ASP A 75 -14.27 3.76 1.58
CA ASP A 75 -14.61 5.16 1.80
C ASP A 75 -14.65 5.93 0.47
N VAL A 76 -15.72 6.68 0.26
CA VAL A 76 -15.90 7.55 -0.91
C VAL A 76 -14.80 8.61 -1.02
N LEU A 77 -14.13 8.95 0.09
CA LEU A 77 -13.01 9.88 0.14
C LEU A 77 -11.74 9.34 -0.54
N LEU A 78 -11.66 8.05 -0.86
CA LEU A 78 -10.51 7.46 -1.54
C LEU A 78 -10.19 8.19 -2.86
N LYS A 79 -11.23 8.64 -3.59
CA LYS A 79 -11.07 9.41 -4.84
C LYS A 79 -10.39 10.78 -4.65
N GLU A 80 -10.43 11.33 -3.43
CA GLU A 80 -9.88 12.63 -3.04
C GLU A 80 -8.52 12.52 -2.34
N ALA A 81 -8.01 11.30 -2.15
CA ALA A 81 -6.82 11.03 -1.35
C ALA A 81 -5.59 11.89 -1.72
N LEU A 82 -5.32 12.09 -3.01
CA LEU A 82 -4.22 12.94 -3.48
C LEU A 82 -4.40 14.41 -3.10
N THR A 83 -5.63 14.92 -3.16
CA THR A 83 -5.96 16.29 -2.74
C THR A 83 -5.82 16.44 -1.22
N ILE A 84 -6.27 15.44 -0.46
CA ILE A 84 -6.15 15.41 1.00
C ILE A 84 -4.67 15.37 1.41
N ALA A 85 -3.86 14.52 0.77
CA ALA A 85 -2.42 14.44 0.99
C ALA A 85 -1.74 15.81 0.78
N LYS A 86 -2.08 16.49 -0.33
CA LYS A 86 -1.56 17.83 -0.63
C LYS A 86 -1.96 18.85 0.44
N LYS A 87 -3.22 18.86 0.89
CA LYS A 87 -3.69 19.75 1.97
C LYS A 87 -2.98 19.48 3.30
N LYS A 88 -2.65 18.22 3.58
CA LYS A 88 -1.88 17.80 4.76
C LYS A 88 -0.36 17.97 4.60
N ASN A 89 0.12 18.52 3.48
CA ASN A 89 1.54 18.66 3.15
C ASN A 89 2.33 17.33 3.18
N VAL A 90 1.68 16.22 2.82
CA VAL A 90 2.33 14.91 2.71
C VAL A 90 3.08 14.83 1.38
N SER A 91 4.39 14.59 1.43
CA SER A 91 5.20 14.36 0.24
C SER A 91 4.98 12.94 -0.30
N ILE A 92 4.59 12.82 -1.56
CA ILE A 92 4.29 11.53 -2.20
C ILE A 92 5.23 11.31 -3.39
N GLU A 93 5.81 10.12 -3.47
CA GLU A 93 6.68 9.70 -4.57
C GLU A 93 6.30 8.29 -5.04
N PHE A 94 6.23 8.08 -6.35
CA PHE A 94 6.01 6.77 -6.97
C PHE A 94 7.20 6.42 -7.84
N LYS A 95 7.73 5.20 -7.69
CA LYS A 95 8.83 4.65 -8.49
C LYS A 95 8.46 3.27 -8.99
N GLU A 96 8.91 2.95 -10.19
CA GLU A 96 8.86 1.59 -10.73
C GLU A 96 10.09 0.81 -10.28
N VAL A 97 9.87 -0.42 -9.82
CA VAL A 97 10.93 -1.33 -9.36
C VAL A 97 10.59 -2.76 -9.80
N ASP A 98 11.61 -3.47 -10.28
CA ASP A 98 11.53 -4.91 -10.50
C ASP A 98 12.01 -5.65 -9.24
N PHE A 99 11.08 -6.33 -8.54
CA PHE A 99 11.37 -7.15 -7.37
C PHE A 99 11.63 -8.62 -7.73
N GLY A 100 11.72 -8.96 -9.01
CA GLY A 100 11.94 -10.31 -9.49
C GLY A 100 10.71 -11.19 -9.31
N ASN A 101 10.89 -12.35 -8.68
CA ASN A 101 9.87 -13.39 -8.61
C ASN A 101 8.84 -13.14 -7.49
N VAL A 102 8.10 -12.04 -7.58
CA VAL A 102 6.97 -11.71 -6.70
C VAL A 102 5.69 -11.54 -7.51
N HIS A 103 4.54 -11.40 -6.84
CA HIS A 103 3.27 -11.18 -7.52
C HIS A 103 3.31 -9.87 -8.34
N PRO A 104 2.74 -9.80 -9.55
CA PRO A 104 2.81 -8.58 -10.39
C PRO A 104 2.09 -7.35 -9.78
N ASN A 105 1.26 -7.54 -8.75
CA ASN A 105 0.60 -6.47 -8.01
C ASN A 105 1.28 -6.24 -6.66
N THR A 106 2.60 -6.06 -6.68
CA THR A 106 3.40 -5.86 -5.46
C THR A 106 3.78 -4.38 -5.32
N VAL A 107 3.77 -3.91 -4.07
CA VAL A 107 4.25 -2.58 -3.70
C VAL A 107 5.09 -2.67 -2.42
N GLN A 108 6.20 -1.95 -2.40
CA GLN A 108 6.88 -1.59 -1.16
C GLN A 108 6.56 -0.14 -0.81
N ILE A 109 6.09 0.08 0.42
CA ILE A 109 5.66 1.37 0.96
C ILE A 109 6.65 1.78 2.04
N ILE A 110 7.33 2.89 1.82
CA ILE A 110 8.22 3.50 2.81
C ILE A 110 7.53 4.75 3.35
N LEU A 111 7.25 4.78 4.65
CA LEU A 111 6.61 5.91 5.31
C LEU A 111 7.57 6.58 6.28
N THR A 112 7.54 7.91 6.30
CA THR A 112 8.19 8.73 7.32
C THR A 112 7.11 9.52 8.06
N SER A 113 7.06 9.41 9.39
CA SER A 113 6.13 10.20 10.20
C SER A 113 6.57 11.65 10.37
N ILE A 114 5.66 12.49 10.86
CA ILE A 114 5.97 13.87 11.27
C ILE A 114 7.02 13.93 12.39
N LYS A 115 7.16 12.88 13.21
CA LYS A 115 8.15 12.77 14.29
C LYS A 115 9.46 12.10 13.85
N GLY A 116 9.58 11.74 12.58
CA GLY A 116 10.80 11.15 12.01
C GLY A 116 10.87 9.63 12.06
N LYS A 117 9.85 8.92 12.58
CA LYS A 117 9.79 7.46 12.55
C LYS A 117 9.70 6.99 11.10
N VAL A 118 10.52 6.02 10.71
CA VAL A 118 10.51 5.43 9.36
C VAL A 118 10.15 3.95 9.42
N ILE A 119 9.23 3.53 8.56
CA ILE A 119 8.89 2.11 8.37
C ILE A 119 8.89 1.75 6.89
N SER A 120 9.09 0.46 6.61
CA SER A 120 8.90 -0.15 5.30
C SER A 120 7.97 -1.36 5.40
N ILE A 121 7.01 -1.45 4.49
CA ILE A 121 6.16 -2.63 4.33
C ILE A 121 6.11 -3.01 2.87
N MET A 122 6.25 -4.29 2.56
CA MET A 122 6.04 -4.83 1.23
C MET A 122 4.82 -5.75 1.21
N GLY A 123 3.97 -5.62 0.21
CA GLY A 123 2.78 -6.46 0.08
C GLY A 123 2.30 -6.64 -1.36
N SER A 124 1.59 -7.73 -1.57
CA SER A 124 1.06 -8.19 -2.84
C SER A 124 -0.47 -8.22 -2.81
N SER A 125 -1.11 -7.74 -3.86
CA SER A 125 -2.55 -7.91 -4.09
C SER A 125 -2.82 -9.09 -5.02
N ILE A 126 -3.19 -10.23 -4.44
CA ILE A 126 -3.33 -11.52 -5.15
C ILE A 126 -4.72 -11.74 -5.77
N GLY A 127 -5.59 -10.73 -5.74
CA GLY A 127 -6.93 -10.79 -6.34
C GLY A 127 -8.04 -11.20 -5.36
N ALA A 128 -9.30 -11.03 -5.79
CA ALA A 128 -10.50 -11.30 -4.99
C ALA A 128 -10.49 -10.64 -3.59
N GLY A 129 -9.92 -9.43 -3.50
CA GLY A 129 -9.82 -8.67 -2.24
C GLY A 129 -8.79 -9.21 -1.23
N LYS A 130 -8.02 -10.25 -1.58
CA LYS A 130 -6.96 -10.82 -0.75
C LYS A 130 -5.64 -10.10 -0.98
N ILE A 131 -4.88 -9.96 0.10
CA ILE A 131 -3.52 -9.41 0.10
C ILE A 131 -2.60 -10.34 0.87
N GLU A 132 -1.31 -10.24 0.57
CA GLU A 132 -0.23 -10.91 1.26
C GLU A 132 0.80 -9.85 1.68
N ILE A 133 1.27 -9.89 2.93
CA ILE A 133 2.33 -8.99 3.40
C ILE A 133 3.64 -9.78 3.43
N LEU A 134 4.59 -9.37 2.60
CA LEU A 134 5.86 -10.09 2.38
C LEU A 134 6.92 -9.72 3.41
N SER A 135 7.01 -8.45 3.80
CA SER A 135 7.97 -8.00 4.81
C SER A 135 7.48 -6.75 5.56
N LYS A 136 7.97 -6.59 6.79
CA LYS A 136 7.73 -5.43 7.66
C LYS A 136 9.03 -5.08 8.38
N GLU A 137 9.58 -3.90 8.11
CA GLU A 137 10.84 -3.45 8.70
C GLU A 137 10.66 -2.04 9.31
N ALA A 138 11.16 -1.85 10.53
CA ALA A 138 11.38 -0.51 11.06
C ALA A 138 12.80 -0.10 10.67
N ILE A 139 12.94 1.06 10.04
CA ILE A 139 14.26 1.60 9.68
C ILE A 139 14.63 2.55 10.83
N HIS A 140 15.62 2.16 11.63
CA HIS A 140 16.11 2.92 12.79
C HIS A 140 17.08 4.03 12.37
#